data_AF-A0A1Y5H8F5-F1
#
_entry.id   AF-A0A1Y5H8F5-F1
#
_cell.length_a   1.000
_cell.length_b   1.000
_cell.length_c   1.000
_cell.angle_alpha   90.00
_cell.angle_beta   90.00
_cell.angle_gamma   90.00
#
_symmetry.space_group_name_H-M   'P 1'
#
loop_
_entity.id
_entity.type
_entity.pdbx_description
1 polymer ?
#
loop_
_entity_poly.entity_id
_entity_poly.type
_entity_poly.pdbx_seq_one_letter_code
_entity_poly.pdbx_strand_id
1 'polypeptide(L)'
;ELAPQAQHIVDKLPHNFENIGLIKYLLPAAKIISVRRDPRDIAISNYFTDYQAKHSGMGFAYDLQDIGEQLADHNKLMQHWQQLFPGEILEINYEEIIDDLEASTKKMLSYLGLKWQPQVLKFNELQRNVKTASVWQVRQPLYSSSIGKWRRYQQFLEPLVKACNCAIRHKAINMLTLPEPGLLDSAVSAFQSDDLAGAELSLRKLLHHIPEHAGGNYMLGLVYLSTGLINEGADKIEQALKTAPWHREWRDNLYRAYLLLEQPDKARQLRSSTHKNSANGQSTDTDNERLLADSEVTSVHYLQR
;
A
#
# COMPACT_ATOMS: atom_id res chain seq x y z
N GLU A 1 -27.85 -8.62 -4.96
CA GLU A 1 -27.64 -8.32 -3.53
C GLU A 1 -27.25 -9.58 -2.78
N LEU A 2 -26.31 -9.46 -1.85
CA LEU A 2 -25.88 -10.56 -0.99
C LEU A 2 -26.85 -10.64 0.20
N ALA A 3 -27.86 -11.50 0.10
CA ALA A 3 -28.80 -11.90 1.16
C ALA A 3 -29.70 -10.80 1.79
N PRO A 4 -30.76 -10.34 1.10
CA PRO A 4 -31.67 -9.28 1.59
C PRO A 4 -32.49 -9.65 2.84
N GLN A 5 -32.54 -10.92 3.21
CA GLN A 5 -33.26 -11.41 4.40
C GLN A 5 -32.34 -11.64 5.60
N ALA A 6 -31.04 -11.35 5.49
CA ALA A 6 -30.11 -11.55 6.59
C ALA A 6 -30.39 -10.57 7.73
N GLN A 7 -30.60 -11.09 8.94
CA GLN A 7 -30.78 -10.26 10.14
C GLN A 7 -29.45 -9.67 10.66
N HIS A 8 -28.34 -10.30 10.30
CA HIS A 8 -27.00 -9.87 10.68
C HIS A 8 -26.08 -9.94 9.47
N ILE A 9 -25.27 -8.89 9.31
CA ILE A 9 -24.24 -8.81 8.27
C ILE A 9 -22.89 -8.84 8.97
N VAL A 10 -21.98 -9.67 8.45
CA VAL A 10 -20.62 -9.80 8.96
C VAL A 10 -19.66 -9.43 7.84
N ASP A 11 -18.76 -8.51 8.14
CA ASP A 11 -17.59 -8.24 7.31
C ASP A 11 -16.32 -8.73 8.01
N LYS A 12 -15.41 -9.34 7.26
CA LYS A 12 -14.12 -9.83 7.77
C LYS A 12 -13.01 -9.45 6.83
N LEU A 13 -12.39 -8.30 7.10
CA LEU A 13 -11.14 -7.88 6.51
C LEU A 13 -10.15 -7.52 7.63
N PRO A 14 -8.96 -8.15 7.72
CA PRO A 14 -8.00 -7.86 8.78
C PRO A 14 -7.64 -6.38 8.91
N HIS A 15 -7.54 -5.65 7.78
CA HIS A 15 -7.22 -4.21 7.74
C HIS A 15 -8.34 -3.28 8.21
N ASN A 16 -9.53 -3.79 8.58
CA ASN A 16 -10.59 -2.93 9.10
C ASN A 16 -10.20 -2.18 10.38
N PHE A 17 -9.16 -2.61 11.09
CA PHE A 17 -8.61 -1.89 12.24
C PHE A 17 -8.21 -0.44 11.90
N GLU A 18 -7.81 -0.17 10.65
CA GLU A 18 -7.49 1.18 10.15
C GLU A 18 -8.73 2.07 10.06
N ASN A 19 -9.90 1.45 9.86
CA ASN A 19 -11.16 2.13 9.56
C ASN A 19 -12.17 2.12 10.72
N ILE A 20 -11.78 1.68 11.93
CA ILE A 20 -12.71 1.55 13.06
C ILE A 20 -13.44 2.86 13.36
N GLY A 21 -12.75 4.00 13.37
CA GLY A 21 -13.39 5.30 13.56
C GLY A 21 -14.49 5.59 12.52
N LEU A 22 -14.21 5.32 11.24
CA LEU A 22 -15.18 5.50 10.16
C LEU A 22 -16.35 4.50 10.25
N ILE A 23 -16.06 3.24 10.57
CA ILE A 23 -17.08 2.21 10.78
C ILE A 23 -18.03 2.64 11.91
N LYS A 24 -17.49 3.11 13.04
CA LYS A 24 -18.29 3.58 14.17
C LYS A 24 -19.08 4.85 13.86
N TYR A 25 -18.57 5.69 12.96
CA TYR A 25 -19.30 6.87 12.49
C TYR A 25 -20.50 6.50 11.59
N LEU A 26 -20.28 5.66 10.57
CA LEU A 26 -21.32 5.28 9.61
C LEU A 26 -22.31 4.25 10.17
N LEU A 27 -21.82 3.35 11.02
CA LEU A 27 -22.57 2.24 11.62
C LEU A 27 -22.36 2.26 13.15
N PRO A 28 -22.99 3.19 13.89
CA PRO A 28 -22.76 3.34 15.33
C PRO A 28 -23.03 2.07 16.14
N ALA A 29 -23.97 1.23 15.71
CA ALA A 29 -24.29 -0.03 16.37
C ALA A 29 -23.35 -1.20 16.01
N ALA A 30 -22.38 -1.00 15.11
CA ALA A 30 -21.45 -2.05 14.70
C ALA A 30 -20.65 -2.58 15.90
N LYS A 31 -20.66 -3.91 16.04
CA LYS A 31 -19.86 -4.65 17.02
C LYS A 31 -18.55 -5.08 16.39
N ILE A 32 -17.45 -4.75 17.04
CA ILE A 32 -16.10 -5.09 16.55
C ILE A 32 -15.54 -6.22 17.39
N ILE A 33 -14.99 -7.25 16.74
CA ILE A 33 -14.21 -8.31 17.37
C ILE A 33 -12.79 -8.22 16.82
N SER A 34 -11.82 -8.03 17.72
CA SER A 34 -10.39 -8.03 17.40
C SER A 34 -9.77 -9.33 17.90
N VAL A 35 -9.07 -10.04 17.02
CA VAL A 35 -8.38 -11.28 17.36
C VAL A 35 -6.90 -11.00 17.54
N ARG A 36 -6.37 -11.31 18.73
CA ARG A 36 -4.95 -11.26 19.07
C ARG A 36 -4.32 -12.61 18.84
N ARG A 37 -3.02 -12.61 18.56
CA ARG A 37 -2.21 -13.82 18.41
C ARG A 37 -0.76 -13.44 18.70
N ASP A 38 0.09 -14.41 19.06
CA ASP A 38 1.53 -14.16 19.19
C ASP A 38 2.07 -13.42 17.95
N PRO A 39 2.65 -12.21 18.10
CA PRO A 39 3.13 -11.40 16.98
C PRO A 39 4.20 -12.12 16.15
N ARG A 40 4.95 -13.05 16.75
CA ARG A 40 5.98 -13.82 16.04
C ARG A 40 5.36 -14.84 15.11
N ASP A 41 4.25 -15.47 15.51
CA ASP A 41 3.50 -16.38 14.64
C ASP A 41 2.76 -15.63 13.53
N ILE A 42 2.27 -14.42 13.80
CA ILE A 42 1.72 -13.53 12.77
C ILE A 42 2.80 -13.21 11.74
N ALA A 43 3.98 -12.80 12.20
CA ALA A 43 5.08 -12.40 11.33
C ALA A 43 5.54 -13.51 10.40
N ILE A 44 5.78 -14.71 10.95
CA ILE A 44 6.15 -15.88 10.15
C ILE A 44 5.03 -16.25 9.16
N SER A 45 3.76 -16.14 9.56
CA SER A 45 2.64 -16.40 8.65
C SER A 45 2.61 -15.41 7.48
N ASN A 46 2.79 -14.12 7.73
CA ASN A 46 2.83 -13.10 6.68
C ASN A 46 4.04 -13.30 5.76
N TYR A 47 5.23 -13.51 6.34
CA TYR A 47 6.49 -13.63 5.60
C TYR A 47 6.50 -14.79 4.60
N PHE A 48 5.88 -15.92 4.94
CA PHE A 48 5.82 -17.08 4.04
C PHE A 48 4.59 -17.09 3.12
N THR A 49 3.65 -16.18 3.30
CA THR A 49 2.47 -16.10 2.42
C THR A 49 2.76 -15.19 1.25
N ASP A 50 2.79 -15.73 0.04
CA ASP A 50 2.89 -14.89 -1.16
C ASP A 50 1.54 -14.23 -1.45
N TYR A 51 1.45 -12.93 -1.16
CA TYR A 51 0.26 -12.11 -1.42
C TYR A 51 0.20 -11.56 -2.85
N GLN A 52 1.21 -11.80 -3.69
CA GLN A 52 1.38 -11.18 -5.02
C GLN A 52 1.23 -9.64 -4.98
N ALA A 53 1.66 -9.04 -3.86
CA ALA A 53 1.34 -7.66 -3.49
C ALA A 53 2.58 -6.88 -3.03
N LYS A 54 3.77 -7.28 -3.51
CA LYS A 54 5.07 -6.70 -3.13
C LYS A 54 5.14 -5.18 -3.33
N HIS A 55 4.35 -4.64 -4.26
CA HIS A 55 4.32 -3.20 -4.59
C HIS A 55 2.95 -2.56 -4.34
N SER A 56 2.13 -3.16 -3.47
CA SER A 56 0.82 -2.63 -3.07
C SER A 56 0.66 -2.69 -1.55
N GLY A 57 -0.56 -2.53 -1.02
CA GLY A 57 -0.81 -2.38 0.43
C GLY A 57 -0.33 -3.51 1.34
N MET A 58 0.05 -4.67 0.78
CA MET A 58 0.62 -5.81 1.53
C MET A 58 2.15 -5.96 1.32
N GLY A 59 2.83 -4.95 0.77
CA GLY A 59 4.26 -4.98 0.49
C GLY A 59 5.13 -5.21 1.73
N PHE A 60 4.66 -4.75 2.90
CA PHE A 60 5.32 -4.96 4.19
C PHE A 60 5.53 -6.45 4.52
N ALA A 61 4.69 -7.35 4.01
CA ALA A 61 4.70 -8.76 4.36
C ALA A 61 5.96 -9.51 3.89
N TYR A 62 6.81 -8.88 3.06
CA TYR A 62 8.01 -9.51 2.49
C TYR A 62 9.31 -9.14 3.23
N ASP A 63 9.24 -8.34 4.29
CA ASP A 63 10.39 -7.98 5.13
C ASP A 63 10.02 -8.07 6.63
N LEU A 64 10.88 -8.70 7.44
CA LEU A 64 10.61 -8.91 8.86
C LEU A 64 10.65 -7.62 9.68
N GLN A 65 11.42 -6.62 9.26
CA GLN A 65 11.43 -5.30 9.88
C GLN A 65 10.12 -4.58 9.59
N ASP A 66 9.69 -4.53 8.32
CA ASP A 66 8.44 -3.87 7.92
C ASP A 66 7.21 -4.51 8.60
N ILE A 67 7.19 -5.84 8.73
CA ILE A 67 6.17 -6.55 9.52
C ILE A 67 6.16 -6.08 10.98
N GLY A 68 7.34 -5.91 11.58
CA GLY A 68 7.45 -5.46 12.96
C GLY A 68 6.95 -4.03 13.17
N GLU A 69 7.23 -3.14 12.22
CA GLU A 69 6.71 -1.77 12.19
C GLU A 69 5.18 -1.78 12.07
N GLN A 70 4.62 -2.57 11.14
CA GLN A 70 3.17 -2.74 10.98
C GLN A 70 2.50 -3.27 12.24
N LEU A 71 3.13 -4.21 12.96
CA LEU A 71 2.62 -4.74 14.23
C LEU A 71 2.63 -3.69 15.35
N ALA A 72 3.68 -2.88 15.43
CA ALA A 72 3.76 -1.77 16.39
C ALA A 72 2.67 -0.73 16.13
N ASP A 73 2.50 -0.33 14.87
CA ASP A 73 1.47 0.63 14.45
C ASP A 73 0.06 0.09 14.69
N HIS A 74 -0.18 -1.18 14.35
CA HIS A 74 -1.43 -1.86 14.66
C HIS A 74 -1.75 -1.83 16.16
N ASN A 75 -0.78 -2.17 17.02
CA ASN A 75 -0.97 -2.16 18.47
C ASN A 75 -1.33 -0.75 18.99
N LYS A 76 -0.60 0.28 18.53
CA LYS A 76 -0.87 1.67 18.91
C LYS A 76 -2.26 2.11 18.48
N LEU A 77 -2.66 1.76 17.26
CA LEU A 77 -3.97 2.14 16.73
C LEU A 77 -5.11 1.40 17.46
N MET A 78 -4.95 0.11 17.73
CA MET A 78 -5.93 -0.64 18.52
C MET A 78 -6.05 -0.14 19.95
N GLN A 79 -4.93 0.27 20.58
CA GLN A 79 -4.96 0.91 21.90
C GLN A 79 -5.76 2.22 21.86
N HIS A 80 -5.55 3.05 20.84
CA HIS A 80 -6.33 4.28 20.65
C HIS A 80 -7.83 3.97 20.51
N TRP A 81 -8.19 2.97 19.70
CA TRP A 81 -9.59 2.59 19.53
C TRP A 81 -10.24 2.01 20.78
N GLN A 82 -9.51 1.21 21.56
CA GLN A 82 -10.00 0.71 22.84
C GLN A 82 -10.27 1.84 23.84
N GLN A 83 -9.46 2.90 23.82
CA GLN A 83 -9.68 4.08 24.65
C GLN A 83 -10.89 4.91 24.19
N LEU A 84 -11.09 5.03 22.87
CA LEU A 84 -12.17 5.82 22.30
C LEU A 84 -13.53 5.12 22.36
N PHE A 85 -13.55 3.79 22.28
CA PHE A 85 -14.76 2.97 22.24
C PHE A 85 -14.76 1.87 23.32
N PRO A 86 -14.69 2.24 24.61
CA PRO A 86 -14.58 1.28 25.70
C PRO A 86 -15.79 0.33 25.73
N GLY A 87 -15.52 -0.98 25.66
CA GLY A 87 -16.56 -2.01 25.66
C GLY A 87 -17.25 -2.25 24.31
N GLU A 88 -16.86 -1.55 23.25
CA GLU A 88 -17.40 -1.72 21.90
C GLU A 88 -16.43 -2.42 20.94
N ILE A 89 -15.30 -2.90 21.48
CA ILE A 89 -14.31 -3.73 20.78
C ILE A 89 -14.00 -4.91 21.67
N LEU A 90 -14.50 -6.09 21.31
CA LEU A 90 -14.18 -7.34 22.01
C LEU A 90 -12.83 -7.85 21.54
N GLU A 91 -11.87 -7.94 22.46
CA GLU A 91 -10.59 -8.59 22.21
C GLU A 91 -10.63 -10.08 22.59
N ILE A 92 -10.13 -10.94 21.70
CA ILE A 92 -10.05 -12.39 21.90
C ILE A 92 -8.67 -12.88 21.50
N ASN A 93 -8.06 -13.71 22.34
CA ASN A 93 -6.79 -14.36 22.02
C ASN A 93 -7.03 -15.61 21.17
N TYR A 94 -6.29 -15.74 20.08
CA TYR A 94 -6.35 -16.87 19.17
C TYR A 94 -6.06 -18.17 19.90
N GLU A 95 -5.05 -18.17 20.76
CA GLU A 95 -4.64 -19.31 21.57
C GLU A 95 -5.76 -19.76 22.51
N GLU A 96 -6.52 -18.84 23.11
CA GLU A 96 -7.72 -19.17 23.91
C GLU A 96 -8.83 -19.83 23.08
N ILE A 97 -8.99 -19.44 21.81
CA ILE A 97 -9.95 -20.09 20.90
C ILE A 97 -9.51 -21.53 20.61
N ILE A 98 -8.20 -21.77 20.43
CA ILE A 98 -7.66 -23.10 20.18
C ILE A 98 -7.81 -23.99 21.41
N ASP A 99 -7.54 -23.46 22.60
CA ASP A 99 -7.61 -24.19 23.86
C ASP A 99 -9.04 -24.52 24.27
N ASP A 100 -9.98 -23.58 24.14
CA ASP A 100 -11.40 -23.78 24.41
C ASP A 100 -12.28 -22.99 23.42
N LEU A 101 -12.61 -23.64 22.31
CA LEU A 101 -13.46 -23.10 21.26
C LEU A 101 -14.87 -22.77 21.76
N GLU A 102 -15.43 -23.61 22.64
CA GLU A 102 -16.80 -23.44 23.11
C GLU A 102 -16.92 -22.22 24.02
N ALA A 103 -16.02 -22.08 25.00
CA ALA A 103 -15.99 -20.92 25.88
C ALA A 103 -15.76 -19.62 25.10
N SER A 104 -14.78 -19.62 24.18
CA SER A 104 -14.48 -18.47 23.34
C SER A 104 -15.66 -18.09 22.43
N THR A 105 -16.37 -19.08 21.88
CA THR A 105 -17.56 -18.83 21.04
C THR A 105 -18.73 -18.30 21.85
N LYS A 106 -18.97 -18.84 23.06
CA LYS A 106 -19.97 -18.29 23.98
C LYS A 106 -19.69 -16.83 24.35
N LYS A 107 -18.43 -16.49 24.61
CA LYS A 107 -17.98 -15.10 24.86
C LYS A 107 -18.30 -14.19 23.66
N MET A 108 -17.97 -14.60 22.44
CA MET A 108 -18.30 -13.86 21.21
C MET A 108 -19.80 -13.65 21.05
N LEU A 109 -20.61 -14.71 21.16
CA LEU A 109 -22.05 -14.62 20.97
C LEU A 109 -22.70 -13.73 22.05
N SER A 110 -22.26 -13.84 23.30
CA SER A 110 -22.73 -12.97 24.38
C SER A 110 -22.46 -11.49 24.08
N TYR A 111 -21.27 -11.16 23.59
CA TYR A 111 -20.92 -9.80 23.20
C TYR A 111 -21.75 -9.28 22.02
N LEU A 112 -22.06 -10.16 21.06
CA LEU A 112 -22.92 -9.85 19.91
C LEU A 112 -24.42 -9.82 20.27
N GLY A 113 -24.82 -10.25 21.47
CA GLY A 113 -26.22 -10.38 21.85
C GLY A 113 -26.95 -11.55 21.14
N LEU A 114 -26.20 -12.56 20.69
CA LEU A 114 -26.71 -13.71 19.94
C LEU A 114 -26.90 -14.93 20.84
N LYS A 115 -27.91 -15.75 20.54
CA LYS A 115 -28.18 -17.00 21.26
C LYS A 115 -27.20 -18.09 20.83
N TRP A 116 -26.77 -18.91 21.79
CA TRP A 116 -25.98 -20.11 21.53
C TRP A 116 -26.74 -21.10 20.64
N GLN A 117 -26.02 -21.69 19.68
CA GLN A 117 -26.51 -22.80 18.84
C GLN A 117 -25.37 -23.81 18.67
N PRO A 118 -25.55 -25.11 18.94
CA PRO A 118 -24.46 -26.10 18.83
C PRO A 118 -23.76 -26.13 17.46
N GLN A 119 -24.45 -25.73 16.41
CA GLN A 119 -23.96 -25.70 15.02
C GLN A 119 -22.79 -24.72 14.84
N VAL A 120 -22.62 -23.71 15.72
CA VAL A 120 -21.51 -22.74 15.61
C VAL A 120 -20.14 -23.38 15.76
N LEU A 121 -20.06 -24.53 16.45
CA LEU A 121 -18.83 -25.30 16.61
C LEU A 121 -18.49 -26.14 15.36
N LYS A 122 -19.47 -26.35 14.48
CA LYS A 122 -19.34 -27.14 13.25
C LYS A 122 -18.99 -26.26 12.04
N PHE A 123 -18.14 -25.26 12.25
CA PHE A 123 -17.83 -24.25 11.23
C PHE A 123 -17.13 -24.86 9.99
N ASN A 124 -16.44 -25.98 10.16
CA ASN A 124 -15.75 -26.73 9.11
C ASN A 124 -16.70 -27.56 8.23
N GLU A 125 -17.94 -27.79 8.66
CA GLU A 125 -18.96 -28.52 7.87
C GLU A 125 -19.72 -27.59 6.90
N LEU A 126 -19.59 -26.26 7.06
CA LEU A 126 -20.28 -25.27 6.24
C LEU A 126 -19.71 -25.18 4.82
N GLN A 127 -20.52 -25.54 3.81
CA GLN A 127 -20.20 -25.38 2.39
C GLN A 127 -20.45 -23.93 1.93
N ARG A 128 -19.57 -23.00 2.34
CA ARG A 128 -19.57 -21.61 1.86
C ARG A 128 -18.34 -21.30 1.01
N ASN A 129 -18.51 -20.42 0.02
CA ASN A 129 -17.39 -19.86 -0.71
C ASN A 129 -16.59 -18.94 0.22
N VAL A 130 -15.42 -19.41 0.65
CA VAL A 130 -14.44 -18.61 1.41
C VAL A 130 -13.40 -18.09 0.43
N LYS A 131 -13.29 -16.77 0.27
CA LYS A 131 -12.24 -16.12 -0.52
C LYS A 131 -11.21 -15.52 0.44
N THR A 132 -10.14 -16.25 0.78
CA THR A 132 -9.07 -15.77 1.68
C THR A 132 -7.78 -16.55 1.41
N ALA A 133 -6.59 -15.98 1.64
CA ALA A 133 -5.32 -16.71 1.48
C ALA A 133 -5.26 -18.02 2.32
N SER A 134 -6.05 -18.07 3.39
CA SER A 134 -6.18 -19.19 4.32
C SER A 134 -7.32 -20.19 3.99
N VAL A 135 -7.90 -20.22 2.77
CA VAL A 135 -9.10 -21.05 2.47
C VAL A 135 -8.96 -22.49 2.97
N TRP A 136 -7.82 -23.12 2.66
CA TRP A 136 -7.58 -24.52 3.01
C TRP A 136 -7.53 -24.74 4.53
N GLN A 137 -7.04 -23.76 5.29
CA GLN A 137 -6.96 -23.82 6.75
C GLN A 137 -8.34 -23.78 7.41
N VAL A 138 -9.26 -22.96 6.88
CA VAL A 138 -10.62 -22.78 7.42
C VAL A 138 -11.49 -24.03 7.22
N ARG A 139 -11.14 -24.88 6.26
CA ARG A 139 -11.86 -26.14 5.98
C ARG A 139 -11.41 -27.32 6.85
N GLN A 140 -10.36 -27.14 7.64
CA GLN A 140 -9.90 -28.16 8.58
C GLN A 140 -10.60 -28.00 9.94
N PRO A 141 -10.71 -29.06 10.75
CA PRO A 141 -10.99 -28.94 12.18
C PRO A 141 -9.99 -27.99 12.85
N LEU A 142 -10.34 -27.46 14.01
CA LEU A 142 -9.42 -26.59 14.76
C LEU A 142 -8.13 -27.34 15.08
N TYR A 143 -6.97 -26.74 14.75
CA TYR A 143 -5.67 -27.35 14.95
C TYR A 143 -4.68 -26.37 15.58
N SER A 144 -3.80 -26.87 16.44
CA SER A 144 -2.79 -26.09 17.16
C SER A 144 -1.47 -25.94 16.40
N SER A 145 -1.33 -26.56 15.23
CA SER A 145 -0.06 -26.58 14.47
C SER A 145 0.46 -25.19 14.07
N SER A 146 -0.41 -24.17 14.09
CA SER A 146 -0.11 -22.75 13.83
C SER A 146 0.51 -22.01 15.02
N ILE A 147 0.43 -22.56 16.24
CA ILE A 147 0.98 -21.96 17.47
C ILE A 147 2.44 -22.36 17.63
N GLY A 148 3.30 -21.38 17.90
CA GLY A 148 4.72 -21.59 18.16
C GLY A 148 5.55 -21.97 16.93
N LYS A 149 5.00 -21.83 15.72
CA LYS A 149 5.74 -22.07 14.46
C LYS A 149 6.98 -21.18 14.39
N TRP A 150 6.89 -19.97 14.95
CA TRP A 150 7.99 -19.03 15.02
C TRP A 150 9.26 -19.58 15.68
N ARG A 151 9.14 -20.54 16.60
CA ARG A 151 10.29 -21.12 17.32
C ARG A 151 11.30 -21.76 16.37
N ARG A 152 10.85 -22.32 15.24
CA ARG A 152 11.73 -22.90 14.21
C ARG A 152 12.61 -21.86 13.51
N TYR A 153 12.18 -20.60 13.53
CA TYR A 153 12.83 -19.48 12.86
C TYR A 153 13.34 -18.43 13.86
N GLN A 154 13.36 -18.75 15.16
CA GLN A 154 13.64 -17.82 16.24
C GLN A 154 14.94 -17.02 16.02
N GLN A 155 15.98 -17.66 15.50
CA GLN A 155 17.28 -17.03 15.21
C GLN A 155 17.22 -15.93 14.14
N PHE A 156 16.17 -15.87 13.32
CA PHE A 156 15.99 -14.88 12.25
C PHE A 156 15.06 -13.73 12.65
N LEU A 157 14.47 -13.76 13.85
CA LEU A 157 13.45 -12.80 14.27
C LEU A 157 14.03 -11.51 14.87
N GLU A 158 15.36 -11.32 14.87
CA GLU A 158 15.98 -10.11 15.41
C GLU A 158 15.42 -8.82 14.76
N PRO A 159 15.29 -8.70 13.42
CA PRO A 159 14.74 -7.49 12.79
C PRO A 159 13.30 -7.20 13.24
N LEU A 160 12.46 -8.24 13.32
CA LEU A 160 11.09 -8.16 13.81
C LEU A 160 11.03 -7.65 15.25
N VAL A 161 11.81 -8.25 16.16
CA VAL A 161 11.81 -7.89 17.57
C VAL A 161 12.28 -6.44 17.74
N LYS A 162 13.33 -6.03 17.01
CA LYS A 162 13.83 -4.67 17.06
C LYS A 162 12.78 -3.66 16.60
N ALA A 163 12.12 -3.92 15.47
CA ALA A 163 11.09 -3.04 14.92
C ALA A 163 9.88 -2.90 15.86
N CYS A 164 9.38 -4.01 16.41
CA CYS A 164 8.26 -4.00 17.37
C CYS A 164 8.51 -3.16 18.63
N ASN A 165 9.78 -3.00 19.04
CA ASN A 165 10.17 -2.25 20.23
C ASN A 165 10.69 -0.84 19.92
N CYS A 166 10.80 -0.47 18.64
CA CYS A 166 11.24 0.86 18.26
C CYS A 166 10.13 1.88 18.56
N ALA A 167 10.51 3.08 19.02
CA ALA A 167 9.56 4.16 19.17
C ALA A 167 9.04 4.57 17.79
N ILE A 168 7.71 4.58 17.60
CA ILE A 168 7.09 5.04 16.36
C ILE A 168 7.40 6.52 16.18
N ARG A 169 8.23 6.84 15.18
CA ARG A 169 8.65 8.20 14.85
C ARG A 169 7.85 8.71 13.66
N HIS A 170 7.06 9.74 13.90
CA HIS A 170 6.43 10.48 12.82
C HIS A 170 7.46 11.39 12.18
N LYS A 171 7.65 11.31 10.86
CA LYS A 171 8.45 12.29 10.12
C LYS A 171 7.73 13.62 10.23
N ALA A 172 8.30 14.54 11.02
CA ALA A 172 7.72 15.87 11.18
C ALA A 172 7.65 16.55 9.82
N ILE A 173 6.44 16.84 9.35
CA ILE A 173 6.27 17.75 8.22
C ILE A 173 6.55 19.13 8.77
N ASN A 174 7.68 19.73 8.36
CA ASN A 174 7.93 21.12 8.69
C ASN A 174 6.93 21.99 7.91
N MET A 175 5.86 22.44 8.56
CA MET A 175 4.82 23.24 7.92
C MET A 175 5.31 24.68 7.76
N LEU A 176 5.96 24.98 6.63
CA LEU A 176 6.26 26.36 6.22
C LEU A 176 5.02 27.05 5.63
N THR A 177 4.07 26.27 5.10
CA THR A 177 2.77 26.72 4.56
C THR A 177 1.66 25.77 5.03
N LEU A 178 0.39 26.11 4.85
CA LEU A 178 -0.72 25.19 5.11
C LEU A 178 -0.96 24.28 3.89
N PRO A 179 -1.21 22.97 4.07
CA PRO A 179 -1.55 22.09 2.96
C PRO A 179 -2.93 22.44 2.40
N GLU A 180 -3.00 22.80 1.13
CA GLU A 180 -4.23 23.05 0.39
C GLU A 180 -4.58 21.80 -0.45
N PRO A 181 -5.84 21.30 -0.44
CA PRO A 181 -6.23 20.20 -1.32
C PRO A 181 -6.19 20.64 -2.79
N GLY A 182 -5.91 19.70 -3.70
CA GLY A 182 -5.94 19.96 -5.15
C GLY A 182 -4.75 20.74 -5.70
N LEU A 183 -3.62 20.82 -4.99
CA LEU A 183 -2.40 21.48 -5.48
C LEU A 183 -1.87 20.88 -6.79
N LEU A 184 -1.95 19.55 -6.94
CA LEU A 184 -1.56 18.89 -8.19
C LEU A 184 -2.53 19.22 -9.34
N ASP A 185 -3.84 19.19 -9.09
CA ASP A 185 -4.86 19.50 -10.09
C ASP A 185 -4.75 20.96 -10.56
N SER A 186 -4.54 21.87 -9.60
CA SER A 186 -4.30 23.29 -9.87
C SER A 186 -3.04 23.49 -10.71
N ALA A 187 -1.96 22.78 -10.39
CA ALA A 187 -0.72 22.83 -11.17
C ALA A 187 -0.89 22.32 -12.60
N VAL A 188 -1.60 21.20 -12.78
CA VAL A 188 -1.89 20.63 -14.10
C VAL A 188 -2.74 21.59 -14.93
N SER A 189 -3.78 22.19 -14.33
CA SER A 189 -4.63 23.17 -15.02
C SER A 189 -3.86 24.43 -15.41
N ALA A 190 -2.96 24.92 -14.55
CA ALA A 190 -2.10 26.07 -14.85
C ALA A 190 -1.12 25.74 -15.99
N PHE A 191 -0.48 24.57 -15.94
CA PHE A 191 0.42 24.10 -17.01
C PHE A 191 -0.29 23.96 -18.36
N GLN A 192 -1.52 23.42 -18.38
CA GLN A 192 -2.34 23.32 -19.60
C GLN A 192 -2.76 24.68 -20.16
N SER A 193 -2.77 25.73 -19.33
CA SER A 193 -3.11 27.10 -19.72
C SER A 193 -1.87 27.96 -20.00
N ASP A 194 -0.68 27.33 -20.13
CA ASP A 194 0.64 27.96 -20.29
C ASP A 194 1.05 28.91 -19.13
N ASP A 195 0.39 28.83 -17.98
CA ASP A 195 0.80 29.51 -16.75
C ASP A 195 1.86 28.68 -16.01
N LEU A 196 3.08 28.68 -16.56
CA LEU A 196 4.22 27.93 -16.02
C LEU A 196 4.60 28.38 -14.60
N ALA A 197 4.45 29.68 -14.29
CA ALA A 197 4.76 30.23 -12.98
C ALA A 197 3.75 29.77 -11.92
N GLY A 198 2.45 29.78 -12.24
CA GLY A 198 1.39 29.26 -11.38
C GLY A 198 1.52 27.74 -11.15
N ALA A 199 1.89 27.00 -12.19
CA ALA A 199 2.18 25.57 -12.10
C ALA A 199 3.37 25.29 -11.16
N GLU A 200 4.49 25.98 -11.36
CA GLU A 200 5.69 25.84 -10.53
C GLU A 200 5.39 26.12 -9.05
N LEU A 201 4.70 27.23 -8.76
CA LEU A 201 4.36 27.61 -7.40
C LEU A 201 3.53 26.53 -6.69
N SER A 202 2.50 26.02 -7.36
CA SER A 202 1.62 24.98 -6.82
C SER A 202 2.37 23.66 -6.57
N LEU A 203 3.27 23.29 -7.49
CA LEU A 203 4.09 22.08 -7.37
C LEU A 203 5.14 22.21 -6.27
N ARG A 204 5.75 23.39 -6.10
CA ARG A 204 6.71 23.63 -5.00
C ARG A 204 6.03 23.59 -3.64
N LYS A 205 4.82 24.14 -3.51
CA LYS A 205 3.99 23.96 -2.30
C LYS A 205 3.70 22.48 -2.04
N LEU A 206 3.28 21.74 -3.06
CA LEU A 206 3.02 20.30 -2.95
C LEU A 206 4.26 19.54 -2.47
N LEU A 207 5.41 19.77 -3.11
CA LEU A 207 6.66 19.07 -2.79
C LEU A 207 7.30 19.54 -1.48
N HIS A 208 6.98 20.74 -1.00
CA HIS A 208 7.32 21.16 0.36
C HIS A 208 6.63 20.24 1.39
N HIS A 209 5.36 19.91 1.16
CA HIS A 209 4.58 19.04 2.04
C HIS A 209 4.87 17.55 1.83
N ILE A 210 5.06 17.13 0.59
CA ILE A 210 5.27 15.73 0.19
C ILE A 210 6.46 15.66 -0.78
N PRO A 211 7.72 15.70 -0.28
CA PRO A 211 8.91 15.77 -1.14
C PRO A 211 9.04 14.61 -2.14
N GLU A 212 8.54 13.43 -1.78
CA GLU A 212 8.63 12.21 -2.58
C GLU A 212 7.40 11.98 -3.47
N HIS A 213 6.49 12.96 -3.59
CA HIS A 213 5.30 12.84 -4.42
C HIS A 213 5.70 12.62 -5.89
N ALA A 214 5.43 11.43 -6.42
CA ALA A 214 5.88 11.03 -7.76
C ALA A 214 5.33 11.96 -8.85
N GLY A 215 4.01 12.16 -8.89
CA GLY A 215 3.36 13.05 -9.87
C GLY A 215 3.82 14.51 -9.79
N GLY A 216 3.94 15.08 -8.60
CA GLY A 216 4.44 16.45 -8.39
C GLY A 216 5.88 16.64 -8.85
N ASN A 217 6.78 15.69 -8.56
CA ASN A 217 8.16 15.76 -9.06
C ASN A 217 8.20 15.65 -10.59
N TYR A 218 7.40 14.76 -11.18
CA TYR A 218 7.33 14.63 -12.64
C TYR A 218 6.81 15.91 -13.31
N MET A 219 5.70 16.46 -12.82
CA MET A 219 5.12 17.70 -13.37
C MET A 219 6.05 18.90 -13.21
N LEU A 220 6.75 19.02 -12.08
CA LEU A 220 7.74 20.09 -11.89
C LEU A 220 8.92 19.92 -12.84
N GLY A 221 9.31 18.67 -13.10
CA GLY A 221 10.28 18.35 -14.14
C GLY A 221 9.86 18.85 -15.52
N LEU A 222 8.61 18.61 -15.92
CA LEU A 222 8.07 19.11 -17.19
C LEU A 222 8.05 20.64 -17.27
N VAL A 223 7.65 21.33 -16.19
CA VAL A 223 7.71 22.80 -16.10
C VAL A 223 9.13 23.31 -16.31
N TYR A 224 10.12 22.71 -15.66
CA TYR A 224 11.52 23.12 -15.83
C TYR A 224 12.04 22.84 -17.24
N LEU A 225 11.66 21.70 -17.84
CA LEU A 225 12.00 21.43 -19.24
C LEU A 225 11.38 22.47 -20.20
N SER A 226 10.14 22.89 -19.97
CA SER A 226 9.47 23.90 -20.81
C SER A 226 10.05 25.32 -20.62
N THR A 227 10.57 25.65 -19.43
CA THR A 227 11.27 26.92 -19.18
C THR A 227 12.75 26.90 -19.56
N GLY A 228 13.28 25.80 -20.10
CA GLY A 228 14.69 25.67 -20.52
C GLY A 228 15.68 25.30 -19.39
N LEU A 229 15.18 25.01 -18.18
CA LEU A 229 15.97 24.51 -17.05
C LEU A 229 16.15 22.99 -17.17
N ILE A 230 16.90 22.56 -18.19
CA ILE A 230 16.92 21.16 -18.62
C ILE A 230 17.55 20.23 -17.55
N ASN A 231 18.58 20.69 -16.84
CA ASN A 231 19.24 19.90 -15.79
C ASN A 231 18.29 19.67 -14.60
N GLU A 232 17.68 20.75 -14.10
CA GLU A 232 16.75 20.73 -12.99
C GLU A 232 15.50 19.91 -13.33
N GLY A 233 15.04 19.98 -14.59
CA GLY A 233 13.95 19.17 -15.10
C GLY A 233 14.28 17.69 -15.10
N ALA A 234 15.45 17.30 -15.59
CA ALA A 234 15.91 15.92 -15.59
C ALA A 234 16.03 15.36 -14.15
N ASP A 235 16.62 16.12 -13.23
CA ASP A 235 16.76 15.73 -11.82
C ASP A 235 15.40 15.46 -11.15
N LYS A 236 14.39 16.27 -11.48
CA LYS A 236 13.04 16.10 -10.95
C LYS A 236 12.33 14.87 -11.51
N ILE A 237 12.51 14.58 -12.80
CA ILE A 237 11.96 13.36 -13.40
C ILE A 237 12.69 12.11 -12.87
N GLU A 238 14.00 12.16 -12.62
CA GLU A 238 14.73 11.09 -11.93
C GLU A 238 14.14 10.81 -10.54
N GLN A 239 13.84 11.85 -9.76
CA GLN A 239 13.21 11.72 -8.45
C GLN A 239 11.84 11.05 -8.55
N ALA A 240 11.02 11.42 -9.55
CA ALA A 240 9.72 10.80 -9.78
C ALA A 240 9.84 9.30 -10.12
N LEU A 241 10.81 8.93 -10.96
CA LEU A 241 11.06 7.55 -11.38
C LEU A 241 11.65 6.66 -10.27
N LYS A 242 12.31 7.24 -9.26
CA LYS A 242 12.71 6.48 -8.06
C LYS A 242 11.50 5.96 -7.29
N THR A 243 10.46 6.78 -7.17
CA THR A 243 9.21 6.41 -6.47
C THR A 243 8.28 5.57 -7.34
N ALA A 244 8.15 5.90 -8.62
CA ALA A 244 7.23 5.24 -9.55
C ALA A 244 7.98 4.72 -10.79
N PRO A 245 8.87 3.72 -10.63
CA PRO A 245 9.75 3.28 -11.69
C PRO A 245 9.01 2.70 -12.88
N TRP A 246 7.77 2.22 -12.77
CA TRP A 246 7.03 1.57 -13.87
C TRP A 246 6.57 2.52 -14.99
N HIS A 247 6.51 3.84 -14.80
CA HIS A 247 6.00 4.78 -15.83
C HIS A 247 6.91 4.85 -17.06
N ARG A 248 6.41 4.41 -18.22
CA ARG A 248 7.19 4.39 -19.48
C ARG A 248 7.41 5.79 -20.04
N GLU A 249 6.34 6.59 -20.16
CA GLU A 249 6.40 7.94 -20.72
C GLU A 249 7.36 8.85 -19.96
N TRP A 250 7.42 8.72 -18.63
CA TRP A 250 8.31 9.53 -17.79
C TRP A 250 9.78 9.22 -18.07
N ARG A 251 10.10 7.94 -18.33
CA ARG A 251 11.45 7.54 -18.77
C ARG A 251 11.77 8.07 -20.16
N ASP A 252 10.82 8.04 -21.07
CA ASP A 252 11.03 8.57 -22.43
C ASP A 252 11.31 10.08 -22.40
N ASN A 253 10.62 10.82 -21.54
CA ASN A 253 10.88 12.25 -21.32
C ASN A 253 12.24 12.50 -20.65
N LEU A 254 12.63 11.70 -19.66
CA LEU A 254 13.98 11.77 -19.08
C LEU A 254 15.07 11.44 -20.10
N TYR A 255 14.84 10.44 -20.96
CA TYR A 255 15.76 10.09 -22.04
C TYR A 255 15.98 11.27 -22.98
N ARG A 256 14.91 11.94 -23.41
CA ARG A 256 14.99 13.15 -24.24
C ARG A 256 15.74 14.29 -23.53
N ALA A 257 15.49 14.49 -22.24
CA ALA A 257 16.22 15.48 -21.44
C ALA A 257 17.73 15.19 -21.41
N TYR A 258 18.15 13.94 -21.22
CA TYR A 258 19.57 13.57 -21.28
C TYR A 258 20.22 13.77 -22.64
N LEU A 259 19.48 13.58 -23.74
CA LEU A 259 19.99 13.90 -25.08
C LEU A 259 20.25 15.40 -25.24
N LEU A 260 19.34 16.25 -24.74
CA LEU A 260 19.50 17.71 -24.76
C LEU A 260 20.66 18.18 -23.87
N LEU A 261 20.96 17.45 -22.79
CA LEU A 261 22.09 17.72 -21.90
C LEU A 261 23.43 17.15 -22.41
N GLU A 262 23.45 16.54 -23.59
CA GLU A 262 24.62 15.84 -24.15
C GLU A 262 25.20 14.78 -23.18
N GLN A 263 24.31 14.07 -22.46
CA GLN A 263 24.65 12.99 -21.53
C GLN A 263 24.25 11.60 -22.10
N PRO A 264 24.86 11.14 -23.21
CA PRO A 264 24.45 9.92 -23.92
C PRO A 264 24.63 8.65 -23.08
N ASP A 265 25.58 8.64 -22.14
CA ASP A 265 25.80 7.48 -21.26
C ASP A 265 24.64 7.26 -20.29
N LYS A 266 24.10 8.34 -19.70
CA LYS A 266 22.89 8.25 -18.86
C LYS A 266 21.68 7.81 -19.67
N ALA A 267 21.53 8.34 -20.89
CA ALA A 267 20.47 7.95 -21.82
C ALA A 267 20.53 6.44 -22.18
N ARG A 268 21.73 5.90 -22.43
CA ARG A 268 21.94 4.47 -22.68
C ARG A 268 21.67 3.60 -21.44
N GLN A 269 22.09 4.03 -20.26
CA GLN A 269 21.82 3.32 -19.00
C GLN A 269 20.32 3.25 -18.69
N LEU A 270 19.58 4.33 -18.98
CA LEU A 270 18.14 4.36 -18.81
C LEU A 270 17.44 3.30 -19.69
N ARG A 271 17.90 3.11 -20.94
CA ARG A 271 17.40 2.05 -21.85
C ARG A 271 17.88 0.64 -21.52
N SER A 272 19.08 0.46 -20.96
CA SER A 272 19.52 -0.89 -20.57
C SER A 272 18.77 -1.41 -19.34
N SER A 273 18.31 -0.50 -18.47
CA SER A 273 17.47 -0.81 -17.30
C SER A 273 16.08 -1.35 -17.68
N THR A 274 15.55 -1.03 -18.86
CA THR A 274 14.25 -1.54 -19.33
C THR A 274 14.33 -2.98 -19.82
N HIS A 275 15.42 -3.39 -20.45
CA HIS A 275 15.58 -4.76 -20.97
C HIS A 275 15.79 -5.81 -19.87
N LYS A 276 16.34 -5.44 -18.71
CA LYS A 276 16.46 -6.35 -17.56
C LYS A 276 15.11 -6.65 -16.90
N ASN A 277 14.12 -5.77 -17.02
CA ASN A 277 12.76 -5.98 -16.50
C ASN A 277 11.79 -6.56 -17.53
N SER A 278 12.17 -6.61 -18.82
CA SER A 278 11.33 -7.13 -19.91
C SER A 278 11.84 -8.43 -20.55
N ALA A 279 12.83 -9.10 -19.94
CA ALA A 279 13.35 -10.39 -20.42
C ALA A 279 12.39 -11.57 -20.16
N ASN A 280 11.12 -11.40 -20.48
CA ASN A 280 10.10 -12.45 -20.58
C ASN A 280 9.11 -12.22 -21.75
N GLY A 281 9.52 -11.51 -22.81
CA GLY A 281 8.71 -11.39 -24.03
C GLY A 281 9.54 -11.00 -25.26
N GLN A 282 9.51 -11.83 -26.29
CA GLN A 282 10.18 -11.66 -27.59
C GLN A 282 9.43 -10.64 -28.49
N SER A 283 10.18 -9.79 -29.21
CA SER A 283 9.96 -9.37 -30.62
C SER A 283 10.97 -8.25 -30.99
N THR A 284 12.06 -8.56 -31.69
CA THR A 284 12.34 -8.43 -33.15
C THR A 284 12.42 -7.00 -33.70
N ASP A 285 13.63 -6.67 -34.17
CA ASP A 285 14.19 -5.40 -34.67
C ASP A 285 13.48 -4.73 -35.87
N THR A 286 12.40 -5.30 -36.40
CA THR A 286 11.77 -4.83 -37.65
C THR A 286 10.71 -3.72 -37.47
N ASP A 287 10.28 -3.44 -36.23
CA ASP A 287 9.35 -2.33 -35.95
C ASP A 287 10.06 -0.96 -35.84
N ASN A 288 11.39 -0.94 -35.74
CA ASN A 288 12.19 0.26 -35.46
C ASN A 288 12.39 1.18 -36.68
N GLU A 289 12.27 0.69 -37.91
CA GLU A 289 12.39 1.55 -39.11
C GLU A 289 11.07 2.25 -39.47
N ARG A 290 9.92 1.72 -39.05
CA ARG A 290 8.61 2.37 -39.27
C ARG A 290 8.35 3.53 -38.31
N LEU A 291 8.89 3.47 -37.09
CA LEU A 291 8.73 4.52 -36.06
C LEU A 291 9.52 5.80 -36.35
N LEU A 292 10.59 5.73 -37.14
CA LEU A 292 11.35 6.92 -37.56
C LEU A 292 10.54 7.80 -38.52
N ALA A 293 9.71 7.21 -39.39
CA ALA A 293 8.88 7.95 -40.35
C ALA A 293 7.66 8.63 -39.72
N ASP A 294 7.05 8.05 -38.68
CA ASP A 294 5.94 8.68 -37.95
C ASP A 294 6.42 9.73 -36.94
N SER A 295 7.71 9.74 -36.57
CA SER A 295 8.30 10.65 -35.59
C SER A 295 8.64 12.05 -36.12
N GLU A 296 8.67 12.25 -37.44
CA GLU A 296 8.84 13.57 -38.08
C GLU A 296 7.56 14.42 -38.05
N VAL A 297 6.39 13.81 -37.82
CA VAL A 297 5.10 14.53 -37.84
C VAL A 297 4.64 14.95 -36.43
N THR A 298 5.20 14.37 -35.36
CA THR A 298 4.79 14.68 -33.97
C THR A 298 5.78 15.57 -33.20
N SER A 299 6.82 16.08 -33.86
CA SER A 299 7.96 16.77 -33.23
C SER A 299 7.85 18.30 -33.16
N VAL A 300 6.71 18.94 -33.49
CA VAL A 300 6.66 20.42 -33.59
C VAL A 300 5.57 21.11 -32.74
N HIS A 301 4.68 20.40 -32.04
CA HIS A 301 3.49 21.03 -31.44
C HIS A 301 3.44 21.29 -29.93
N TYR A 302 4.48 20.97 -29.15
CA TYR A 302 4.46 21.17 -27.69
C TYR A 302 5.51 22.14 -27.11
N LEU A 303 6.23 22.87 -27.96
CA LEU A 303 7.22 23.86 -27.50
C LEU A 303 7.03 25.27 -28.09
N GLN A 304 5.95 25.52 -28.83
CA GLN A 304 5.53 26.86 -29.22
C GLN A 304 4.01 26.93 -29.33
N ARG A 305 3.32 27.01 -28.19
CA ARG A 305 2.08 27.77 -27.99
C ARG A 305 1.60 27.68 -26.56
#